data_AF-A0A958FTC1-F1
#
_entry.id   AF-A0A958FTC1-F1
#
_cell.length_a   1.000
_cell.length_b   1.000
_cell.length_c   1.000
_cell.angle_alpha   90.00
_cell.angle_beta   90.00
_cell.angle_gamma   90.00
#
_symmetry.space_group_name_H-M   'P 1'
#
loop_
_entity.id
_entity.type
_entity.pdbx_description
1 polymer ?
#
loop_
_entity_poly.entity_id
_entity_poly.type
_entity_poly.pdbx_seq_one_letter_code
_entity_poly.pdbx_strand_id
1 'polypeptide(L)'
;AVNRGVKVVIFSFIKTVDFGLVYSYGLDEEDLGKVWDHKIILVRDMEELLMGEANKEFPKKVAWTTNTAIVMIAANHVILDITLFGLRMGKDVSEAVIEKQPGELDFLGELLRKKFPDNPILNASANESGENVFHPIPAASRSDAYDDVKNGK
;
A
#
# COMPACT_ATOMS: atom_id res chain seq x y z
N ALA A 1 -12.45 -13.93 10.63
CA ALA A 1 -12.56 -13.63 9.18
C ALA A 1 -11.71 -14.63 8.39
N VAL A 2 -10.41 -14.69 8.64
CA VAL A 2 -9.46 -15.63 7.98
C VAL A 2 -9.92 -17.09 8.03
N ASN A 3 -10.33 -17.61 9.20
CA ASN A 3 -10.85 -18.99 9.32
C ASN A 3 -12.13 -19.26 8.51
N ARG A 4 -12.77 -18.22 7.95
CA ARG A 4 -13.93 -18.33 7.06
C ARG A 4 -13.57 -18.12 5.58
N GLY A 5 -12.29 -18.12 5.23
CA GLY A 5 -11.80 -17.95 3.86
C GLY A 5 -11.76 -16.49 3.36
N VAL A 6 -11.96 -15.50 4.23
CA VAL A 6 -11.89 -14.08 3.84
C VAL A 6 -10.42 -13.64 3.75
N LYS A 7 -10.02 -13.09 2.60
CA LYS A 7 -8.72 -12.43 2.42
C LYS A 7 -8.69 -11.15 3.26
N VAL A 8 -7.75 -11.07 4.18
CA VAL A 8 -7.54 -9.86 5.00
C VAL A 8 -6.15 -9.33 4.71
N VAL A 9 -6.10 -8.06 4.32
CA VAL A 9 -4.87 -7.30 4.10
C VAL A 9 -4.85 -6.14 5.07
N ILE A 10 -3.74 -5.95 5.77
CA ILE A 10 -3.56 -4.90 6.77
C ILE A 10 -2.32 -4.09 6.41
N PHE A 11 -2.48 -2.78 6.44
CA PHE A 11 -1.38 -1.85 6.39
C PHE A 11 -1.31 -1.04 7.68
N SER A 12 -0.10 -0.81 8.20
CA SER A 12 0.10 0.07 9.34
C SER A 12 1.48 0.74 9.33
N PHE A 13 1.57 1.96 9.81
CA PHE A 13 2.87 2.58 10.11
C PHE A 13 3.48 2.05 11.41
N ILE A 14 2.64 1.69 12.38
CA ILE A 14 3.08 1.23 13.69
C ILE A 14 3.06 -0.29 13.78
N LYS A 15 3.67 -0.83 14.85
CA LYS A 15 3.49 -2.25 15.18
C LYS A 15 2.00 -2.56 15.38
N THR A 16 1.52 -3.61 14.73
CA THR A 16 0.10 -3.98 14.76
C THR A 16 -0.07 -5.48 14.99
N VAL A 17 -1.32 -5.90 15.09
CA VAL A 17 -1.72 -7.30 15.20
C VAL A 17 -1.33 -8.08 13.95
N ASP A 18 -0.83 -9.30 14.16
CA ASP A 18 -0.40 -10.19 13.09
C ASP A 18 -1.55 -11.11 12.68
N PHE A 19 -2.39 -10.67 11.73
CA PHE A 19 -3.48 -11.48 11.19
C PHE A 19 -3.70 -11.23 9.69
N GLY A 20 -3.78 -12.30 8.89
CA GLY A 20 -3.87 -12.17 7.43
C GLY A 20 -2.54 -11.73 6.82
N LEU A 21 -2.59 -10.92 5.75
CA LEU A 21 -1.41 -10.34 5.12
C LEU A 21 -1.12 -8.97 5.74
N VAL A 22 -0.02 -8.86 6.49
CA VAL A 22 0.31 -7.64 7.25
C VAL A 22 1.54 -6.96 6.68
N TYR A 23 1.37 -5.68 6.31
CA TYR A 23 2.42 -4.77 5.88
C TYR A 23 2.58 -3.67 6.92
N SER A 24 3.66 -3.73 7.71
CA SER A 24 3.92 -2.76 8.76
C SER A 24 5.36 -2.28 8.77
N TYR A 25 5.55 -0.97 9.00
CA TYR A 25 6.88 -0.39 9.25
C TYR A 25 7.37 -0.64 10.69
N GLY A 26 6.48 -1.00 11.61
CA GLY A 26 6.83 -1.27 13.00
C GLY A 26 7.29 -0.04 13.78
N LEU A 27 6.88 1.17 13.39
CA LEU A 27 7.21 2.40 14.12
C LEU A 27 6.55 2.41 15.50
N ASP A 28 7.13 3.21 16.39
CA ASP A 28 6.54 3.52 17.68
C ASP A 28 5.32 4.45 17.51
N GLU A 29 4.26 4.18 18.26
CA GLU A 29 2.99 4.94 18.18
C GLU A 29 3.14 6.34 18.78
N GLU A 30 3.93 6.51 19.84
CA GLU A 30 4.12 7.82 20.49
C GLU A 30 4.91 8.77 19.60
N ASP A 31 5.88 8.26 18.85
CA ASP A 31 6.66 9.08 17.92
C ASP A 31 5.84 9.52 16.71
N LEU A 32 5.03 8.62 16.14
CA LEU A 32 4.17 8.97 15.00
C LEU A 32 3.02 9.89 15.41
N GLY A 33 2.44 9.68 16.59
CA GLY A 33 1.32 10.48 17.13
C GLY A 33 1.64 11.97 17.32
N LYS A 34 2.93 12.36 17.37
CA LYS A 34 3.37 13.76 17.43
C LYS A 34 3.11 14.53 16.13
N VAL A 35 3.04 13.83 15.00
CA VAL A 35 2.93 14.44 13.65
C VAL A 35 1.71 13.95 12.88
N TRP A 36 1.08 12.86 13.30
CA TRP A 36 -0.03 12.24 12.58
C TRP A 36 -1.14 11.76 13.52
N ASP A 37 -2.38 12.18 13.23
CA ASP A 37 -3.55 11.67 13.94
C ASP A 37 -3.81 10.20 13.65
N HIS A 38 -4.34 9.49 14.64
CA HIS A 38 -4.70 8.08 14.49
C HIS A 38 -5.97 7.98 13.65
N LYS A 39 -5.89 7.28 12.52
CA LYS A 39 -7.02 7.09 11.59
C LYS A 39 -7.15 5.62 11.22
N ILE A 40 -8.38 5.21 10.90
CA ILE A 40 -8.68 3.88 10.35
C ILE A 40 -9.37 4.05 9.01
N ILE A 41 -9.00 3.20 8.05
CA ILE A 41 -9.69 3.01 6.78
C ILE A 41 -9.91 1.51 6.65
N LEU A 42 -11.17 1.09 6.59
CA LEU A 42 -11.58 -0.30 6.42
C LEU A 42 -12.49 -0.37 5.22
N VAL A 43 -12.05 -1.11 4.20
CA VAL A 43 -12.86 -1.46 3.04
C VAL A 43 -13.23 -2.93 3.13
N ARG A 44 -14.50 -3.24 2.94
CA ARG A 44 -15.02 -4.61 2.92
C ARG A 44 -15.61 -4.90 1.56
N ASP A 45 -15.18 -6.01 0.96
CA ASP A 45 -15.70 -6.57 -0.30
C ASP A 45 -15.75 -5.56 -1.47
N MET A 46 -14.98 -4.47 -1.40
CA MET A 46 -15.06 -3.31 -2.31
C MET A 46 -16.46 -2.65 -2.42
N GLU A 47 -17.31 -2.87 -1.42
CA GLU A 47 -18.71 -2.41 -1.38
C GLU A 47 -19.01 -1.45 -0.23
N GLU A 48 -18.24 -1.56 0.86
CA GLU A 48 -18.50 -0.85 2.11
C GLU A 48 -17.21 -0.23 2.65
N LEU A 49 -17.31 1.02 3.10
CA LEU A 49 -16.21 1.77 3.69
C LEU A 49 -16.60 2.24 5.09
N LEU A 50 -15.71 1.99 6.03
CA LEU A 50 -15.64 2.63 7.33
C LEU A 50 -14.32 3.41 7.41
N MET A 51 -14.39 4.72 7.62
CA MET A 51 -13.19 5.53 7.83
C MET A 51 -13.40 6.61 8.88
N GLY A 52 -12.35 6.95 9.62
CA GLY A 52 -12.44 8.02 10.59
C GLY A 52 -11.28 8.05 11.57
N GLU A 53 -11.39 8.93 12.56
CA GLU A 53 -10.44 9.03 13.65
C GLU A 53 -10.51 7.81 14.58
N ALA A 54 -9.35 7.27 14.89
CA ALA A 54 -9.18 6.14 15.79
C ALA A 54 -8.70 6.57 17.20
N ASN A 55 -8.38 7.85 17.41
CA ASN A 55 -7.93 8.38 18.69
C ASN A 55 -9.01 8.21 19.78
N LYS A 56 -8.63 7.59 20.91
CA LYS A 56 -9.55 7.28 22.01
C LYS A 56 -9.91 8.50 22.88
N GLU A 57 -9.15 9.58 22.78
CA GLU A 57 -9.27 10.75 23.67
C GLU A 57 -10.37 11.74 23.25
N PHE A 58 -10.86 11.65 22.00
CA PHE A 58 -11.81 12.61 21.44
C PHE A 58 -13.07 11.94 20.87
N PRO A 59 -14.22 12.66 20.83
CA PRO A 59 -15.42 12.20 20.14
C PRO A 59 -15.15 11.96 18.66
N LYS A 60 -15.32 10.71 18.22
CA LYS A 60 -14.91 10.28 16.89
C LYS A 60 -15.94 10.68 15.84
N LYS A 61 -15.49 11.33 14.77
CA LYS A 61 -16.25 11.42 13.52
C LYS A 61 -15.85 10.25 12.64
N VAL A 62 -16.82 9.38 12.36
CA VAL A 62 -16.65 8.20 11.51
C VAL A 62 -17.62 8.31 10.35
N ALA A 63 -17.09 8.14 9.15
CA ALA A 63 -17.89 7.97 7.95
C ALA A 63 -18.09 6.48 7.71
N TRP A 64 -19.36 6.09 7.59
CA TRP A 64 -19.75 4.80 7.06
C TRP A 64 -20.54 5.03 5.78
N THR A 65 -20.12 4.39 4.70
CA THR A 65 -20.76 4.60 3.39
C THR A 65 -20.61 3.37 2.49
N THR A 66 -21.60 3.19 1.63
CA THR A 66 -21.59 2.22 0.52
C THR A 66 -21.49 2.93 -0.84
N ASN A 67 -21.22 4.24 -0.85
CA ASN A 67 -21.01 4.97 -2.08
C ASN A 67 -19.77 4.43 -2.79
N THR A 68 -19.98 3.73 -3.91
CA THR A 68 -18.93 3.02 -4.66
C THR A 68 -17.77 3.92 -5.04
N ALA A 69 -17.99 5.19 -5.37
CA ALA A 69 -16.90 6.09 -5.72
C ALA A 69 -15.99 6.35 -4.51
N ILE A 70 -16.57 6.60 -3.34
CA ILE A 70 -15.80 6.84 -2.10
C ILE A 70 -15.10 5.55 -1.65
N VAL A 71 -15.78 4.41 -1.73
CA VAL A 71 -15.20 3.08 -1.42
C VAL A 71 -13.97 2.83 -2.28
N MET A 72 -14.04 3.10 -3.58
CA MET A 72 -12.92 2.89 -4.50
C MET A 72 -11.76 3.85 -4.27
N ILE A 73 -12.04 5.12 -3.95
CA ILE A 73 -11.00 6.08 -3.56
C ILE A 73 -10.25 5.59 -2.32
N ALA A 74 -10.97 5.13 -1.30
CA ALA A 74 -10.37 4.63 -0.06
C ALA A 74 -9.56 3.34 -0.30
N ALA A 75 -10.08 2.39 -1.08
CA ALA A 75 -9.37 1.16 -1.42
C ALA A 75 -8.07 1.45 -2.17
N ASN A 76 -8.11 2.33 -3.17
CA ASN A 76 -6.93 2.73 -3.92
C ASN A 76 -5.88 3.41 -3.02
N HIS A 77 -6.31 4.17 -2.01
CA HIS A 77 -5.39 4.80 -1.05
C HIS A 77 -4.63 3.74 -0.23
N VAL A 78 -5.32 2.71 0.25
CA VAL A 78 -4.69 1.60 0.98
C VAL A 78 -3.72 0.83 0.07
N ILE A 79 -4.11 0.53 -1.18
CA ILE A 79 -3.25 -0.15 -2.14
C ILE A 79 -2.00 0.68 -2.45
N LEU A 80 -2.14 2.00 -2.60
CA LEU A 80 -1.01 2.91 -2.81
C LEU A 80 -0.03 2.86 -1.64
N ASP A 81 -0.52 2.93 -0.40
CA ASP A 81 0.32 2.88 0.79
C ASP A 81 1.11 1.57 0.89
N ILE A 82 0.47 0.44 0.59
CA ILE A 82 1.12 -0.87 0.53
C ILE A 82 2.15 -0.93 -0.61
N THR A 83 1.83 -0.37 -1.78
CA THR A 83 2.76 -0.29 -2.91
C THR A 83 4.00 0.53 -2.53
N LEU A 84 3.81 1.69 -1.90
CA LEU A 84 4.90 2.51 -1.37
C LEU A 84 5.72 1.79 -0.30
N PHE A 85 5.09 0.98 0.55
CA PHE A 85 5.78 0.11 1.48
C PHE A 85 6.66 -0.92 0.77
N GLY A 86 6.12 -1.63 -0.22
CA GLY A 86 6.87 -2.60 -1.02
C GLY A 86 8.11 -1.97 -1.66
N LEU A 87 7.95 -0.78 -2.26
CA LEU A 87 9.03 -0.01 -2.85
C LEU A 87 10.11 0.40 -1.84
N ARG A 88 9.72 0.92 -0.68
CA ARG A 88 10.66 1.41 0.33
C ARG A 88 11.40 0.28 1.05
N MET A 89 10.73 -0.86 1.22
CA MET A 89 11.26 -2.00 1.96
C MET A 89 11.88 -3.07 1.05
N GLY A 90 11.79 -2.91 -0.27
CA GLY A 90 12.19 -3.94 -1.23
C GLY A 90 11.43 -5.25 -1.00
N LYS A 91 10.12 -5.17 -0.72
CA LYS A 91 9.27 -6.33 -0.45
C LYS A 91 8.26 -6.51 -1.57
N ASP A 92 8.02 -7.76 -1.94
CA ASP A 92 6.88 -8.09 -2.80
C ASP A 92 5.58 -7.86 -2.04
N VAL A 93 4.65 -7.17 -2.69
CA VAL A 93 3.32 -6.83 -2.20
C VAL A 93 2.23 -7.25 -3.19
N SER A 94 2.57 -8.08 -4.18
CA SER A 94 1.65 -8.59 -5.20
C SER A 94 0.39 -9.21 -4.58
N GLU A 95 0.54 -9.94 -3.47
CA GLU A 95 -0.59 -10.53 -2.75
C GLU A 95 -1.50 -9.50 -2.07
N ALA A 96 -1.07 -8.26 -1.88
CA ALA A 96 -1.90 -7.21 -1.30
C ALA A 96 -3.01 -6.74 -2.24
N VAL A 97 -2.86 -6.98 -3.55
CA VAL A 97 -3.80 -6.45 -4.52
C VAL A 97 -5.14 -7.19 -4.40
N ILE A 98 -6.21 -6.40 -4.41
CA ILE A 98 -7.59 -6.87 -4.35
C ILE A 98 -8.25 -6.42 -5.65
N GLU A 99 -8.58 -7.39 -6.49
CA GLU A 99 -9.30 -7.13 -7.73
C GLU A 99 -10.80 -7.01 -7.47
N LYS A 100 -11.45 -6.10 -8.18
CA LYS A 100 -12.92 -6.02 -8.15
C LYS A 100 -13.52 -7.09 -9.05
N GLN A 101 -12.88 -7.36 -10.18
CA GLN A 101 -13.21 -8.48 -11.06
C GLN A 101 -11.97 -9.36 -11.24
N PRO A 102 -12.10 -10.70 -11.08
CA PRO A 102 -10.99 -11.61 -11.29
C PRO A 102 -10.33 -11.43 -12.68
N GLY A 103 -9.01 -11.26 -12.71
CA GLY A 103 -8.22 -11.18 -13.94
C GLY A 103 -8.09 -9.77 -14.56
N GLU A 104 -8.61 -8.72 -13.91
CA GLU A 104 -8.42 -7.33 -14.34
C GLU A 104 -6.92 -6.97 -14.45
N LEU A 105 -6.11 -7.41 -13.49
CA LEU A 105 -4.68 -7.10 -13.45
C LEU A 105 -3.88 -7.94 -14.45
N ASP A 106 -4.27 -9.20 -14.66
CA ASP A 106 -3.63 -10.06 -15.65
C ASP A 106 -3.80 -9.44 -17.04
N PHE A 107 -5.02 -9.02 -17.37
CA PHE A 107 -5.30 -8.32 -18.61
C PHE A 107 -4.53 -7.00 -18.74
N LEU A 108 -4.45 -6.21 -17.66
CA LEU A 108 -3.62 -5.00 -17.66
C LEU A 108 -2.14 -5.33 -17.90
N GLY A 109 -1.64 -6.39 -17.27
CA GLY A 109 -0.27 -6.88 -17.45
C GLY A 109 0.02 -7.26 -18.90
N GLU A 110 -0.91 -7.94 -19.57
CA GLU A 110 -0.82 -8.24 -21.01
C GLU A 110 -0.74 -6.97 -21.86
N LEU A 111 -1.61 -5.99 -21.60
CA LEU A 111 -1.61 -4.72 -22.31
C LEU A 111 -0.29 -3.96 -22.12
N LEU A 112 0.25 -3.96 -20.89
CA LEU A 112 1.51 -3.30 -20.57
C LEU A 112 2.70 -3.98 -21.24
N ARG A 113 2.79 -5.32 -21.19
CA ARG A 113 3.84 -6.07 -21.90
C ARG A 113 3.80 -5.85 -23.40
N LYS A 114 2.60 -5.82 -23.99
CA LYS A 114 2.41 -5.52 -25.42
C LYS A 114 2.88 -4.11 -25.79
N LYS A 115 2.65 -3.12 -24.92
CA LYS A 115 3.03 -1.72 -25.17
C LYS A 115 4.51 -1.44 -24.89
N PHE A 116 5.11 -2.14 -23.93
CA PHE A 116 6.48 -1.93 -23.46
C PHE A 116 7.27 -3.24 -23.47
N PRO A 117 7.56 -3.81 -24.66
CA PRO A 117 8.17 -5.13 -24.79
C PRO A 117 9.60 -5.20 -24.23
N ASP A 118 10.31 -4.07 -24.13
CA ASP A 118 11.69 -4.01 -23.64
C ASP A 118 11.79 -3.68 -22.14
N ASN A 119 10.66 -3.53 -21.42
CA ASN A 119 10.69 -3.16 -20.02
C ASN A 119 11.07 -4.37 -19.13
N PRO A 120 12.24 -4.34 -18.46
CA PRO A 120 12.72 -5.49 -17.71
C PRO A 120 11.83 -5.80 -16.50
N ILE A 121 11.16 -4.80 -15.91
CA ILE A 121 10.30 -5.00 -14.73
C ILE A 121 9.01 -5.73 -15.12
N LEU A 122 8.43 -5.39 -16.29
CA LEU A 122 7.20 -6.03 -16.77
C LEU A 122 7.42 -7.45 -17.30
N ASN A 123 8.67 -7.78 -17.66
CA ASN A 123 9.04 -9.07 -18.24
C ASN A 123 9.78 -9.99 -17.25
N ALA A 124 10.28 -9.47 -16.13
CA ALA A 124 10.94 -10.28 -15.10
C ALA A 124 9.99 -11.21 -14.35
N SER A 125 8.71 -10.85 -14.22
CA SER A 125 7.70 -11.67 -13.53
C SER A 125 7.30 -12.97 -14.26
N ALA A 126 7.81 -13.19 -15.48
CA ALA A 126 7.60 -14.42 -16.24
C ALA A 126 8.73 -15.46 -16.06
N ASN A 127 9.89 -15.06 -15.53
CA ASN A 127 11.03 -15.95 -15.36
C ASN A 127 11.18 -16.38 -13.91
N GLU A 128 11.07 -17.68 -13.70
CA GLU A 128 11.30 -18.40 -12.44
C GLU A 128 12.71 -18.15 -11.87
N SER A 129 12.89 -17.04 -11.17
CA SER A 129 13.98 -16.83 -10.23
C SER A 129 13.59 -15.66 -9.35
N GLY A 130 13.16 -15.93 -8.11
CA GLY A 130 12.65 -14.94 -7.15
C GLY A 130 13.67 -13.91 -6.66
N GLU A 131 14.43 -13.28 -7.55
CA GLU A 131 15.26 -12.13 -7.26
C GLU A 131 14.43 -10.85 -7.40
N ASN A 132 14.37 -10.12 -6.29
CA ASN A 132 13.71 -8.84 -6.16
C ASN A 132 14.37 -7.82 -7.10
N VAL A 133 13.67 -7.41 -8.16
CA VAL A 133 14.15 -6.41 -9.14
C VAL A 133 14.11 -4.98 -8.56
N PHE A 134 13.45 -4.78 -7.42
CA PHE A 134 13.50 -3.52 -6.68
C PHE A 134 14.78 -3.44 -5.86
N HIS A 135 15.85 -2.94 -6.49
CA HIS A 135 16.97 -2.42 -5.73
C HIS A 135 16.53 -1.17 -4.95
N PRO A 136 16.77 -1.10 -3.63
CA PRO A 136 16.52 0.14 -2.89
C PRO A 136 17.32 1.26 -3.53
N ILE A 137 16.69 2.44 -3.69
CA ILE A 137 17.39 3.64 -4.14
C ILE A 137 18.60 3.85 -3.20
N PRO A 138 19.84 3.87 -3.72
CA PRO A 138 21.03 4.03 -2.90
C PRO A 138 20.92 5.30 -2.05
N ALA A 139 21.24 5.20 -0.75
CA ALA A 139 21.20 6.34 0.17
C ALA A 139 22.01 7.56 -0.31
N ALA A 140 22.99 7.33 -1.18
CA ALA A 140 23.83 8.36 -1.81
C ALA A 140 23.05 9.35 -2.70
N SER A 141 21.86 9.01 -3.21
CA SER A 141 21.06 9.96 -4.02
C SER A 141 20.14 10.86 -3.19
N ARG A 142 20.13 10.73 -1.85
CA ARG A 142 19.34 11.57 -0.93
C ARG A 142 20.09 12.81 -0.43
N SER A 143 21.42 12.79 -0.39
CA SER A 143 22.23 13.97 -0.01
C SER A 143 22.18 15.05 -1.08
N ASP A 144 22.32 14.64 -2.33
CA ASP A 144 22.56 15.57 -3.44
C ASP A 144 21.31 16.42 -3.74
N ALA A 145 20.12 15.81 -3.61
CA ALA A 145 18.85 16.51 -3.76
C ALA A 145 18.54 17.50 -2.62
N TYR A 146 19.13 17.31 -1.44
CA TYR A 146 18.94 18.23 -0.30
C TYR A 146 19.87 19.45 -0.38
N ASP A 147 21.07 19.26 -0.95
CA ASP A 147 22.06 20.31 -1.14
C ASP A 147 21.77 21.21 -2.35
N ASP A 148 21.19 20.67 -3.43
CA ASP A 148 20.78 21.47 -4.59
C ASP A 148 19.64 22.45 -4.26
N VAL A 149 18.69 22.03 -3.41
CA VAL A 149 17.57 22.88 -2.96
C VAL A 149 18.03 23.99 -2.00
N LYS A 150 19.09 23.76 -1.23
CA LYS A 150 19.68 24.81 -0.36
C LYS A 150 20.61 25.76 -1.11
N ASN A 151 21.25 25.32 -2.19
CA ASN A 151 22.26 26.11 -2.91
C ASN A 151 21.73 26.80 -4.17
N GLY A 152 20.43 26.68 -4.48
CA GLY A 152 19.78 27.52 -5.50
C GLY A 152 20.39 27.39 -6.90
N LYS A 153 20.54 26.16 -7.38
CA LYS A 153 20.80 25.87 -8.80
C LYS A 153 19.57 25.27 -9.47
#